data_AF-A0A1I4M2Y1-F1
#
_entry.id   AF-A0A1I4M2Y1-F1
#
_cell.length_a   1.000
_cell.length_b   1.000
_cell.length_c   1.000
_cell.angle_alpha   90.00
_cell.angle_beta   90.00
_cell.angle_gamma   90.00
#
_symmetry.space_group_name_H-M   'P 1'
#
loop_
_entity.id
_entity.type
_entity.pdbx_description
1 polymer ?
#
loop_
_entity_poly.entity_id
_entity_poly.type
_entity_poly.pdbx_seq_one_letter_code
_entity_poly.pdbx_strand_id
1 'polypeptide(L)'
;MYHFRKAGLALLTMLLLSAGSAFADSLTEQDVKNFISSLTELDSMEGELADLTDEMNNDYDSNNPSMPDLEHLFSDAVGRMEGHPQFERFEEVVEDNGFSSAADWGATGDRVFRAWMAIEMQGQSSASRQEMAKAMAEIDNNPNMSAEQKAQMRQMMQGAISMMEQVSQAPEADIRALRPHLDELRRVTND
;
A
#
# COMPACT_ATOMS: atom_id res chain seq x y z
N MET A 1 -6.72 18.26 64.86
CA MET A 1 -7.11 17.18 63.94
C MET A 1 -8.26 17.67 63.08
N TYR A 2 -8.04 17.98 61.78
CA TYR A 2 -9.01 17.85 60.68
C TYR A 2 -8.52 18.59 59.41
N HIS A 3 -7.52 18.08 58.69
CA HIS A 3 -7.27 18.50 57.28
C HIS A 3 -6.73 17.35 56.40
N PHE A 4 -7.20 16.12 56.63
CA PHE A 4 -6.95 14.97 55.74
C PHE A 4 -8.25 14.53 55.05
N ARG A 5 -8.90 15.43 54.31
CA ARG A 5 -10.11 15.11 53.53
C ARG A 5 -10.23 15.93 52.24
N LYS A 6 -9.15 16.10 51.47
CA LYS A 6 -9.22 16.68 50.11
C LYS A 6 -8.29 16.03 49.09
N ALA A 7 -7.66 14.90 49.40
CA ALA A 7 -6.77 14.21 48.46
C ALA A 7 -7.48 13.12 47.62
N GLY A 8 -8.73 12.74 47.96
CA GLY A 8 -9.43 11.64 47.30
C GLY A 8 -10.27 12.02 46.07
N LEU A 9 -10.47 13.32 45.78
CA LEU A 9 -11.40 13.76 44.74
C LEU A 9 -10.72 14.30 43.47
N ALA A 10 -9.38 14.40 43.45
CA ALA A 10 -8.64 14.86 42.28
C ALA A 10 -8.14 13.71 41.38
N LEU A 11 -8.15 12.47 41.87
CA LEU A 11 -7.61 11.30 41.16
C LEU A 11 -8.66 10.53 40.33
N LEU A 12 -9.95 10.84 40.48
CA LEU A 12 -11.02 10.11 39.78
C LEU A 12 -11.41 10.74 38.42
N THR A 13 -11.00 11.98 38.15
CA THR A 13 -11.36 12.70 36.91
C THR A 13 -10.32 12.54 35.80
N MET A 14 -9.12 12.04 36.09
CA MET A 14 -8.05 11.88 35.08
C MET A 14 -8.03 10.51 34.41
N LEU A 15 -8.97 9.62 34.75
CA LEU A 15 -9.03 8.24 34.26
C LEU A 15 -10.19 7.95 33.29
N LEU A 16 -10.82 9.01 32.74
CA LEU A 16 -12.00 8.90 31.86
C LEU A 16 -11.77 9.38 30.42
N LEU A 17 -10.54 9.70 30.01
CA LEU A 17 -10.22 10.09 28.62
C LEU A 17 -9.59 8.98 27.76
N SER A 18 -9.32 7.80 28.31
CA SER A 18 -8.84 6.64 27.55
C SER A 18 -9.97 5.74 27.05
N ALA A 19 -11.10 6.32 26.66
CA ALA A 19 -12.00 5.67 25.70
C ALA A 19 -11.42 5.92 24.29
N GLY A 20 -10.23 5.39 24.04
CA GLY A 20 -9.69 5.25 22.70
C GLY A 20 -10.72 4.44 21.92
N SER A 21 -11.39 5.11 21.00
CA SER A 21 -12.38 4.47 20.16
C SER A 21 -11.64 3.45 19.32
N ALA A 22 -11.94 2.17 19.52
CA ALA A 22 -11.60 1.11 18.58
C ALA A 22 -12.44 1.32 17.31
N PHE A 23 -12.15 2.40 16.58
CA PHE A 23 -12.42 2.43 15.15
C PHE A 23 -11.43 1.43 14.55
N ALA A 24 -11.91 0.55 13.68
CA ALA A 24 -11.02 -0.23 12.82
C ALA A 24 -9.98 0.74 12.26
N ASP A 25 -8.70 0.44 12.49
CA ASP A 25 -7.60 1.37 12.26
C ASP A 25 -7.71 1.85 10.82
N SER A 26 -8.20 3.06 10.60
CA SER A 26 -8.48 3.62 9.28
C SER A 26 -7.31 4.50 8.89
N LEU A 27 -6.85 4.44 7.64
CA LEU A 27 -5.73 5.26 7.20
C LEU A 27 -6.09 6.73 7.45
N THR A 28 -5.26 7.42 8.21
CA THR A 28 -5.43 8.85 8.49
C THR A 28 -4.66 9.69 7.48
N GLU A 29 -4.99 10.97 7.42
CA GLU A 29 -4.23 11.93 6.62
C GLU A 29 -2.76 12.01 7.06
N GLN A 30 -2.50 11.82 8.35
CA GLN A 30 -1.13 11.84 8.89
C GLN A 30 -0.34 10.61 8.44
N ASP A 31 -0.96 9.42 8.46
CA ASP A 31 -0.30 8.19 8.02
C ASP A 31 0.13 8.29 6.55
N VAL A 32 -0.74 8.85 5.69
CA VAL A 32 -0.41 9.10 4.27
C VAL A 32 0.78 10.04 4.13
N LYS A 33 0.81 11.14 4.88
CA LYS A 33 1.91 12.11 4.84
C LYS A 33 3.21 11.52 5.34
N ASN A 34 3.17 10.79 6.44
CA ASN A 34 4.32 10.08 7.01
C ASN A 34 4.87 9.07 5.99
N PHE A 35 3.99 8.32 5.34
CA PHE A 35 4.37 7.36 4.32
C PHE A 35 5.05 8.03 3.12
N ILE A 36 4.45 9.08 2.55
CA ILE A 36 5.05 9.84 1.44
C ILE A 36 6.41 10.46 1.85
N SER A 37 6.51 11.00 3.06
CA SER A 37 7.74 11.57 3.60
C SER A 37 8.84 10.50 3.69
N SER A 38 8.51 9.32 4.23
CA SER A 38 9.45 8.21 4.31
C SER A 38 9.91 7.72 2.93
N LEU A 39 9.02 7.67 1.93
CA LEU A 39 9.41 7.32 0.55
C LEU A 39 10.44 8.32 -0.02
N THR A 40 10.22 9.61 0.22
CA THR A 40 11.14 10.67 -0.24
C THR A 40 12.51 10.56 0.43
N GLU A 41 12.54 10.24 1.72
CA GLU A 41 13.78 10.08 2.46
C GLU A 41 14.54 8.82 2.05
N LEU A 42 13.83 7.69 1.91
CA LEU A 42 14.40 6.43 1.44
C LEU A 42 14.98 6.57 0.03
N ASP A 43 14.32 7.30 -0.88
CA ASP A 43 14.82 7.60 -2.22
C ASP A 43 16.13 8.38 -2.17
N SER A 44 16.23 9.38 -1.28
CA SER A 44 17.49 10.14 -1.09
C SER A 44 18.66 9.28 -0.57
N MET A 45 18.37 8.06 -0.11
CA MET A 45 19.30 7.09 0.44
C MET A 45 19.52 5.88 -0.49
N GLU A 46 19.08 5.93 -1.75
CA GLU A 46 19.23 4.83 -2.72
C GLU A 46 20.66 4.26 -2.76
N GLY A 47 21.68 5.14 -2.71
CA GLY A 47 23.08 4.71 -2.69
C GLY A 47 23.51 3.95 -1.43
N GLU A 48 22.91 4.25 -0.27
CA GLU A 48 23.14 3.52 0.99
C GLU A 48 22.38 2.20 1.05
N LEU A 49 21.22 2.15 0.39
CA LEU A 49 20.33 0.98 0.30
C LEU A 49 20.54 0.16 -0.98
N ALA A 50 21.59 0.44 -1.76
CA ALA A 50 21.80 -0.17 -3.08
C ALA A 50 21.93 -1.70 -3.01
N ASP A 51 22.75 -2.24 -2.10
CA ASP A 51 22.91 -3.69 -1.98
C ASP A 51 21.59 -4.38 -1.57
N LEU A 52 20.82 -3.75 -0.67
CA LEU A 52 19.51 -4.25 -0.25
C LEU A 52 18.55 -4.29 -1.44
N THR A 53 18.53 -3.22 -2.23
CA THR A 53 17.67 -3.09 -3.42
C THR A 53 18.07 -4.09 -4.50
N ASP A 54 19.37 -4.27 -4.74
CA ASP A 54 19.90 -5.24 -5.70
C ASP A 54 19.58 -6.68 -5.28
N GLU A 55 19.76 -7.03 -4.00
CA GLU A 55 19.39 -8.36 -3.50
C GLU A 55 17.89 -8.62 -3.62
N MET A 56 17.04 -7.64 -3.25
CA MET A 56 15.59 -7.74 -3.41
C MET A 56 15.16 -7.93 -4.87
N ASN A 57 15.85 -7.28 -5.82
CA ASN A 57 15.58 -7.42 -7.25
C ASN A 57 16.05 -8.78 -7.80
N ASN A 58 17.11 -9.35 -7.24
CA ASN A 58 17.68 -10.64 -7.65
C ASN A 58 16.95 -11.85 -7.04
N ASP A 59 16.27 -11.68 -5.89
CA ASP A 59 15.49 -12.73 -5.22
C ASP A 59 14.11 -12.96 -5.89
N TYR A 60 13.83 -12.21 -6.97
CA TYR A 60 12.70 -12.50 -7.86
C TYR A 60 12.98 -13.84 -8.58
N ASP A 61 12.46 -14.94 -8.02
CA ASP A 61 12.64 -16.28 -8.58
C ASP A 61 12.03 -16.36 -9.98
N SER A 62 12.89 -16.18 -10.98
CA SER A 62 12.58 -16.36 -12.40
C SER A 62 12.06 -17.76 -12.76
N ASN A 63 12.13 -18.74 -11.84
CA ASN A 63 11.59 -20.09 -12.01
C ASN A 63 10.19 -20.29 -11.43
N ASN A 64 9.64 -19.33 -10.68
CA ASN A 64 8.25 -19.34 -10.21
C ASN A 64 7.60 -17.98 -10.48
N PRO A 65 7.07 -17.75 -11.71
CA PRO A 65 6.45 -16.49 -12.11
C PRO A 65 5.05 -16.29 -11.50
N SER A 66 4.87 -16.69 -10.23
CA SER A 66 3.70 -16.33 -9.47
C SER A 66 3.64 -14.81 -9.42
N MET A 67 2.50 -14.25 -9.84
CA MET A 67 2.28 -12.82 -9.74
C MET A 67 2.49 -12.37 -8.28
N PRO A 68 3.16 -11.23 -8.06
CA PRO A 68 3.39 -10.73 -6.72
C PRO A 68 2.05 -10.50 -6.02
N ASP A 69 1.99 -10.76 -4.72
CA ASP A 69 0.81 -10.47 -3.92
C ASP A 69 0.66 -8.95 -3.81
N LEU A 70 -0.22 -8.39 -4.63
CA LEU A 70 -0.46 -6.96 -4.70
C LEU A 70 -1.24 -6.43 -3.50
N GLU A 71 -1.84 -7.30 -2.68
CA GLU A 71 -2.53 -6.89 -1.46
C GLU A 71 -1.55 -6.62 -0.31
N HIS A 72 -0.38 -7.27 -0.34
CA HIS A 72 0.64 -7.26 0.72
C HIS A 72 2.02 -6.79 0.22
N LEU A 73 2.06 -6.04 -0.88
CA LEU A 73 3.29 -5.63 -1.58
C LEU A 73 4.38 -5.04 -0.67
N PHE A 74 4.02 -4.11 0.21
CA PHE A 74 4.96 -3.42 1.10
C PHE A 74 5.28 -4.26 2.34
N SER A 75 4.29 -4.92 2.93
CA SER A 75 4.53 -5.82 4.08
C SER A 75 5.45 -6.98 3.70
N ASP A 76 5.27 -7.56 2.52
CA ASP A 76 6.12 -8.62 1.99
C ASP A 76 7.52 -8.10 1.69
N ALA A 77 7.64 -6.86 1.17
CA ALA A 77 8.93 -6.22 0.97
C ALA A 77 9.69 -6.08 2.30
N VAL A 78 9.02 -5.56 3.34
CA VAL A 78 9.60 -5.47 4.69
C VAL A 78 10.07 -6.82 5.20
N GLY A 79 9.23 -7.86 5.08
CA GLY A 79 9.60 -9.22 5.51
C GLY A 79 10.82 -9.80 4.77
N ARG A 80 11.06 -9.41 3.52
CA ARG A 80 12.28 -9.82 2.78
C ARG A 80 13.53 -9.03 3.17
N MET A 81 13.36 -7.79 3.65
CA MET A 81 14.47 -6.97 4.12
C MET A 81 14.96 -7.41 5.51
N GLU A 82 14.11 -8.08 6.30
CA GLU A 82 14.47 -8.58 7.63
C GLU A 82 15.73 -9.47 7.59
N GLY A 83 16.75 -9.08 8.35
CA GLY A 83 18.03 -9.80 8.43
C GLY A 83 19.11 -9.29 7.47
N HIS A 84 18.80 -8.33 6.60
CA HIS A 84 19.81 -7.63 5.80
C HIS A 84 20.53 -6.56 6.66
N PRO A 85 21.84 -6.34 6.50
CA PRO A 85 22.58 -5.35 7.31
C PRO A 85 22.02 -3.93 7.23
N GLN A 86 21.49 -3.55 6.07
CA GLN A 86 20.85 -2.25 5.82
C GLN A 86 19.43 -2.13 6.40
N PHE A 87 18.84 -3.20 6.94
CA PHE A 87 17.48 -3.17 7.48
C PHE A 87 17.35 -2.22 8.68
N GLU A 88 18.36 -2.18 9.56
CA GLU A 88 18.38 -1.25 10.70
C GLU A 88 18.31 0.20 10.22
N ARG A 89 19.01 0.53 9.13
CA ARG A 89 18.99 1.89 8.56
C ARG A 89 17.64 2.23 7.92
N PHE A 90 17.00 1.26 7.27
CA PHE A 90 15.63 1.41 6.79
C PHE A 90 14.64 1.63 7.96
N GLU A 91 14.77 0.85 9.03
CA GLU A 91 13.92 0.96 10.22
C GLU A 91 14.05 2.33 10.91
N GLU A 92 15.28 2.87 11.03
CA GLU A 92 15.51 4.23 11.53
C GLU A 92 14.73 5.28 10.74
N VAL A 93 14.77 5.25 9.41
CA VAL A 93 14.04 6.21 8.55
C VAL A 93 12.53 6.07 8.78
N VAL A 94 12.03 4.84 8.87
CA VAL A 94 10.62 4.58 9.12
C VAL A 94 10.19 5.13 10.48
N GLU A 95 10.96 4.90 11.54
CA GLU A 95 10.68 5.41 12.88
C GLU A 95 10.76 6.96 12.96
N ASP A 96 11.76 7.57 12.32
CA ASP A 96 11.92 9.02 12.25
C ASP A 96 10.74 9.69 11.52
N ASN A 97 10.09 8.97 10.61
CA ASN A 97 8.87 9.42 9.93
C ASN A 97 7.58 9.10 10.73
N GLY A 98 7.69 8.65 11.98
CA GLY A 98 6.59 8.54 12.92
C GLY A 98 5.83 7.22 12.89
N PHE A 99 6.39 6.18 12.27
CA PHE A 99 5.85 4.82 12.35
C PHE A 99 6.37 4.12 13.61
N SER A 100 5.61 3.14 14.10
CA SER A 100 6.01 2.39 15.30
C SER A 100 7.02 1.28 15.02
N SER A 101 7.14 0.86 13.75
CA SER A 101 8.04 -0.19 13.27
C SER A 101 8.02 -0.26 11.74
N ALA A 102 9.00 -0.97 11.15
CA ALA A 102 8.98 -1.37 9.75
C ALA A 102 7.69 -2.12 9.34
N ALA A 103 7.15 -2.97 10.21
CA ALA A 103 5.92 -3.72 9.94
C ALA A 103 4.68 -2.82 9.84
N ASP A 104 4.60 -1.79 10.70
CA ASP A 104 3.53 -0.78 10.68
C ASP A 104 3.58 0.06 9.40
N TRP A 105 4.79 0.41 8.95
CA TRP A 105 5.02 1.05 7.67
C TRP A 105 4.59 0.18 6.48
N GLY A 106 4.95 -1.10 6.48
CA GLY A 106 4.55 -2.06 5.44
C GLY A 106 3.03 -2.18 5.33
N ALA A 107 2.35 -2.36 6.46
CA ALA A 107 0.89 -2.43 6.50
C ALA A 107 0.23 -1.12 6.04
N THR A 108 0.83 0.04 6.36
CA THR A 108 0.36 1.34 5.87
C THR A 108 0.54 1.47 4.35
N GLY A 109 1.70 1.07 3.82
CA GLY A 109 1.98 1.09 2.39
C GLY A 109 1.00 0.24 1.58
N ASP A 110 0.68 -0.96 2.06
CA ASP A 110 -0.32 -1.84 1.43
C ASP A 110 -1.69 -1.14 1.30
N ARG A 111 -2.11 -0.42 2.34
CA ARG A 111 -3.38 0.31 2.34
C ARG A 111 -3.35 1.51 1.43
N VAL A 112 -2.26 2.27 1.44
CA VAL A 112 -2.04 3.39 0.52
C VAL A 112 -2.12 2.90 -0.92
N PHE A 113 -1.47 1.78 -1.24
CA PHE A 113 -1.48 1.19 -2.57
C PHE A 113 -2.89 0.75 -3.00
N ARG A 114 -3.62 0.02 -2.17
CA ARG A 114 -5.00 -0.36 -2.48
C ARG A 114 -5.91 0.86 -2.66
N ALA A 115 -5.79 1.86 -1.79
CA ALA A 115 -6.55 3.11 -1.90
C ALA A 115 -6.22 3.87 -3.19
N TRP A 116 -4.96 3.88 -3.60
CA TRP A 116 -4.53 4.46 -4.86
C TRP A 116 -5.17 3.73 -6.04
N MET A 117 -5.05 2.40 -6.08
CA MET A 117 -5.67 1.56 -7.12
C MET A 117 -7.19 1.75 -7.20
N ALA A 118 -7.86 1.87 -6.05
CA ALA A 118 -9.28 2.20 -5.97
C ALA A 118 -9.61 3.54 -6.62
N ILE A 119 -8.80 4.57 -6.37
CA ILE A 119 -8.99 5.90 -6.96
C ILE A 119 -8.76 5.86 -8.47
N GLU A 120 -7.72 5.18 -8.95
CA GLU A 120 -7.45 5.02 -10.38
C GLU A 120 -8.61 4.30 -11.08
N MET A 121 -9.16 3.24 -10.47
CA MET A 121 -10.31 2.52 -11.01
C MET A 121 -11.59 3.35 -11.02
N GLN A 122 -11.83 4.17 -9.99
CA GLN A 122 -12.93 5.14 -9.99
C GLN A 122 -12.75 6.23 -11.04
N GLY A 123 -11.51 6.63 -11.31
CA GLY A 123 -11.12 7.61 -12.32
C GLY A 123 -11.18 7.07 -13.75
N GLN A 124 -11.28 5.75 -13.95
CA GLN A 124 -11.36 5.17 -15.29
C GLN A 124 -12.56 5.72 -16.06
N SER A 125 -12.24 6.40 -17.16
CA SER A 125 -13.23 6.95 -18.06
C SER A 125 -14.08 5.85 -18.70
N SER A 126 -15.28 6.20 -19.15
CA SER A 126 -16.08 5.33 -20.02
C SER A 126 -15.32 4.89 -21.27
N ALA A 127 -14.40 5.73 -21.78
CA ALA A 127 -13.53 5.40 -22.91
C ALA A 127 -12.54 4.28 -22.57
N SER A 128 -11.90 4.32 -21.40
CA SER A 128 -10.97 3.26 -20.94
C SER A 128 -11.66 1.90 -20.81
N ARG A 129 -12.90 1.89 -20.29
CA ARG A 129 -13.73 0.67 -20.26
C ARG A 129 -14.13 0.18 -21.64
N GLN A 130 -14.43 1.09 -22.56
CA GLN A 130 -14.71 0.72 -23.96
C GLN A 130 -13.47 0.16 -24.66
N GLU A 131 -12.29 0.68 -24.37
CA GLU A 131 -11.03 0.20 -24.93
C GLU A 131 -10.73 -1.24 -24.48
N MET A 132 -10.94 -1.56 -23.20
CA MET A 132 -10.85 -2.94 -22.72
C MET A 132 -11.85 -3.86 -23.41
N ALA A 133 -13.12 -3.43 -23.55
CA ALA A 133 -14.13 -4.21 -24.26
C ALA A 133 -13.77 -4.42 -25.75
N LYS A 134 -13.14 -3.42 -26.38
CA LYS A 134 -12.65 -3.51 -27.75
C LYS A 134 -11.50 -4.51 -27.86
N ALA A 135 -10.53 -4.48 -26.95
CA ALA A 135 -9.42 -5.43 -26.92
C ALA A 135 -9.92 -6.89 -26.79
N MET A 136 -10.94 -7.12 -25.96
CA MET A 136 -11.61 -8.43 -25.85
C MET A 136 -12.24 -8.86 -27.18
N ALA A 137 -12.96 -7.95 -27.84
CA ALA A 137 -13.58 -8.22 -29.14
C ALA A 137 -12.56 -8.46 -30.26
N GLU A 138 -11.40 -7.79 -30.22
CA GLU A 138 -10.31 -8.00 -31.17
C GLU A 138 -9.72 -9.41 -31.05
N ILE A 139 -9.52 -9.92 -29.82
CA ILE A 139 -9.09 -11.32 -29.59
C ILE A 139 -10.11 -12.30 -30.18
N ASP A 140 -11.40 -12.06 -29.92
CA ASP A 140 -12.46 -12.96 -30.39
C ASP A 140 -12.57 -13.00 -31.91
N ASN A 141 -12.41 -11.86 -32.56
CA ASN A 141 -12.56 -11.74 -34.00
C ASN A 141 -11.27 -11.99 -34.79
N ASN A 142 -10.11 -12.14 -34.14
CA ASN A 142 -8.84 -12.35 -34.83
C ASN A 142 -8.83 -13.70 -35.59
N PRO A 143 -8.77 -13.72 -36.94
CA PRO A 143 -8.79 -14.96 -37.70
C PRO A 143 -7.45 -15.71 -37.66
N ASN A 144 -6.37 -15.06 -37.22
CA ASN A 144 -5.02 -15.61 -37.19
C ASN A 144 -4.71 -16.38 -35.89
N MET A 145 -5.67 -16.46 -34.97
CA MET A 145 -5.51 -17.16 -33.70
C MET A 145 -6.34 -18.43 -33.65
N SER A 146 -5.75 -19.51 -33.15
CA SER A 146 -6.49 -20.74 -32.85
C SER A 146 -7.52 -20.51 -31.74
N ALA A 147 -8.52 -21.39 -31.65
CA ALA A 147 -9.51 -21.32 -30.58
C ALA A 147 -8.87 -21.41 -29.18
N GLU A 148 -7.82 -22.23 -29.05
CA GLU A 148 -7.06 -22.40 -27.81
C GLU A 148 -6.28 -21.14 -27.43
N GLN A 149 -5.60 -20.52 -28.41
CA GLN A 149 -4.89 -19.25 -28.19
C GLN A 149 -5.85 -18.13 -27.77
N LYS A 150 -7.03 -18.05 -28.38
CA LYS A 150 -8.06 -17.08 -27.98
C LYS A 150 -8.52 -17.34 -26.55
N ALA A 151 -8.81 -18.58 -26.20
CA ALA A 151 -9.25 -18.95 -24.86
C ALA A 151 -8.19 -18.59 -23.80
N GLN A 152 -6.92 -18.89 -24.06
CA GLN A 152 -5.82 -18.53 -23.17
C GLN A 152 -5.71 -17.01 -22.99
N MET A 153 -5.78 -16.23 -24.07
CA MET A 153 -5.70 -14.77 -23.98
C MET A 153 -6.89 -14.16 -23.24
N ARG A 154 -8.10 -14.68 -23.43
CA ARG A 154 -9.27 -14.24 -22.64
C ARG A 154 -9.08 -14.51 -21.17
N GLN A 155 -8.66 -15.73 -20.83
CA GLN A 155 -8.46 -16.13 -19.44
C GLN A 155 -7.42 -15.24 -18.77
N MET A 156 -6.33 -14.94 -19.45
CA MET A 156 -5.29 -14.03 -18.96
C MET A 156 -5.84 -12.62 -18.71
N MET A 157 -6.61 -12.05 -19.67
CA MET A 157 -7.17 -10.70 -19.50
C MET A 157 -8.22 -10.65 -18.39
N GLN A 158 -9.11 -11.64 -18.31
CA GLN A 158 -10.10 -11.73 -17.23
C GLN A 158 -9.45 -11.91 -15.86
N GLY A 159 -8.38 -12.71 -15.79
CA GLY A 159 -7.56 -12.83 -14.58
C GLY A 159 -6.97 -11.49 -14.14
N ALA A 160 -6.40 -10.73 -15.09
CA ALA A 160 -5.85 -9.41 -14.81
C ALA A 160 -6.92 -8.42 -14.33
N ILE A 161 -8.10 -8.39 -14.95
CA ILE A 161 -9.23 -7.54 -14.54
C ILE A 161 -9.69 -7.92 -13.13
N SER A 162 -9.90 -9.21 -12.86
CA SER A 162 -10.33 -9.70 -11.55
C SER A 162 -9.31 -9.38 -10.45
N MET A 163 -8.01 -9.45 -10.76
CA MET A 163 -6.95 -9.06 -9.84
C MET A 163 -6.99 -7.56 -9.54
N MET A 164 -7.10 -6.71 -10.58
CA MET A 164 -7.24 -5.26 -10.36
C MET A 164 -8.48 -4.94 -9.52
N GLU A 165 -9.62 -5.58 -9.82
CA GLU A 165 -10.84 -5.41 -9.04
C GLU A 165 -10.64 -5.79 -7.57
N GLN A 166 -9.95 -6.89 -7.27
CA GLN A 166 -9.64 -7.31 -5.89
C GLN A 166 -8.74 -6.30 -5.18
N VAL A 167 -7.61 -5.92 -5.78
CA VAL A 167 -6.64 -4.99 -5.18
C VAL A 167 -7.24 -3.59 -4.97
N SER A 168 -8.15 -3.17 -5.85
CA SER A 168 -8.84 -1.89 -5.74
C SER A 168 -9.93 -1.82 -4.68
N GLN A 169 -10.20 -2.91 -3.95
CA GLN A 169 -11.14 -2.91 -2.84
C GLN A 169 -10.48 -2.29 -1.61
N ALA A 170 -10.51 -0.96 -1.53
CA ALA A 170 -10.04 -0.21 -0.39
C ALA A 170 -11.19 0.29 0.49
N PRO A 171 -11.01 0.37 1.82
CA PRO A 171 -11.95 1.06 2.68
C PRO A 171 -12.17 2.52 2.21
N GLU A 172 -13.42 2.97 2.21
CA GLU A 172 -13.77 4.35 1.83
C GLU A 172 -13.07 5.42 2.69
N ALA A 173 -12.70 5.08 3.94
CA ALA A 173 -11.92 5.96 4.79
C ALA A 173 -10.51 6.18 4.23
N ASP A 174 -9.86 5.11 3.76
CA ASP A 174 -8.51 5.15 3.22
C ASP A 174 -8.46 5.93 1.89
N ILE A 175 -9.47 5.72 1.04
CA ILE A 175 -9.66 6.51 -0.19
C ILE A 175 -9.78 8.00 0.12
N ARG A 176 -10.56 8.37 1.15
CA ARG A 176 -10.74 9.77 1.55
C ARG A 176 -9.45 10.38 2.11
N ALA A 177 -8.69 9.62 2.89
CA ALA A 177 -7.42 10.07 3.45
C ALA A 177 -6.36 10.30 2.35
N LEU A 178 -6.32 9.43 1.34
CA LEU A 178 -5.31 9.51 0.27
C LEU A 178 -5.64 10.58 -0.79
N ARG A 179 -6.90 10.77 -1.16
CA ARG A 179 -7.31 11.70 -2.24
C ARG A 179 -6.62 13.07 -2.25
N PRO A 180 -6.52 13.82 -1.13
CA PRO A 180 -5.86 15.13 -1.14
C PRO A 180 -4.34 15.07 -1.35
N HIS A 181 -3.73 13.89 -1.25
CA HIS A 181 -2.28 13.66 -1.36
C HIS A 181 -1.89 12.87 -2.61
N LEU A 182 -2.85 12.52 -3.47
CA LEU A 182 -2.59 11.65 -4.62
C LEU A 182 -1.55 12.22 -5.59
N ASP A 183 -1.59 13.51 -5.86
CA ASP A 183 -0.62 14.15 -6.77
C ASP A 183 0.79 14.15 -6.18
N GLU A 184 0.91 14.27 -4.86
CA GLU A 184 2.19 14.19 -4.17
C GLU A 184 2.72 12.75 -4.16
N LEU A 185 1.85 11.77 -3.87
CA LEU A 185 2.21 10.35 -3.96
C LEU A 185 2.71 9.99 -5.37
N ARG A 186 2.05 10.49 -6.42
CA ARG A 186 2.48 10.29 -7.80
C ARG A 186 3.85 10.92 -8.08
N ARG A 187 4.15 12.07 -7.51
CA ARG A 187 5.44 12.75 -7.71
C ARG A 187 6.59 11.91 -7.15
N VAL A 188 6.43 11.35 -5.95
CA VAL A 188 7.49 10.57 -5.29
C VAL A 188 7.60 9.12 -5.80
N THR A 189 6.70 8.67 -6.68
CA THR A 189 6.69 7.30 -7.23
C THR A 189 6.95 7.24 -8.74
N ASN A 190 6.98 8.38 -9.45
CA ASN A 190 7.21 8.46 -10.90
C ASN A 190 8.51 9.21 -11.27
N ASP A 191 9.33 9.58 -10.29
CA ASP A 191 10.73 9.98 -10.53
C ASP A 191 11.58 8.71 -10.72
#